data_AF-A0A0F3KHE7-F1
#
_entry.id   AF-A0A0F3KHE7-F1
#
_cell.length_a   1.000
_cell.length_b   1.000
_cell.length_c   1.000
_cell.angle_alpha   90.00
_cell.angle_beta   90.00
_cell.angle_gamma   90.00
#
_symmetry.space_group_name_H-M   'P 1'
#
loop_
_entity.id
_entity.type
_entity.pdbx_description
1 polymer ?
#
loop_
_entity_poly.entity_id
_entity_poly.type
_entity_poly.pdbx_seq_one_letter_code
_entity_poly.pdbx_strand_id
1 'polypeptide(L)'
;MIAPLLVAACAALALFAAAVAFAIRARNMQYWLWGYLTRRKAPRVEGTKHIMFCFVDHFEPNWGRVDMDRQRHRVDRWCTEYRAMASRHRDADGRPPQHCFFYPEEEYVEEHLDKLAHLCADGFGEIEIHLHHDDDTPENFVATLDRFNRLLHQRHGALPRDPVTGQLKFAFIHGNWCLANSRPDGRWCGINNELVLLRELGCYADFTLPSAPSDTQTRMSNSIYYAADACGKPKGHDTGVPMRVGGKPSGDLLIIQGVLGLNWKQRRFGIIPRIENSDIRQGCPPTRSRVDQWVDTGIHVEGRPEWIFIKIHTHGTQERDMDTLLGKPVDDMHDYLEQRYNDGKDHVLHYVTAREMYNIAKAAEAGMTGNPNLYRDFELAPPVHATGAAAAPGTPVAAAS
;
A
#
# COMPACT_ATOMS: atom_id res chain seq x y z
N MET A 1 -49.66 -11.12 -31.77
CA MET A 1 -49.01 -9.97 -31.07
C MET A 1 -48.05 -10.39 -29.96
N ILE A 2 -48.16 -11.59 -29.38
CA ILE A 2 -47.27 -12.05 -28.28
C ILE A 2 -45.84 -12.38 -28.77
N ALA A 3 -45.69 -13.04 -29.93
CA ALA A 3 -44.37 -13.41 -30.46
C ALA A 3 -43.44 -12.21 -30.75
N PRO A 4 -43.88 -11.12 -31.41
CA PRO A 4 -43.03 -9.94 -31.63
C PRO A 4 -42.58 -9.26 -30.32
N LEU A 5 -43.46 -9.20 -29.31
CA LEU A 5 -43.13 -8.64 -27.99
C LEU A 5 -42.09 -9.50 -27.26
N LEU A 6 -42.20 -10.83 -27.33
CA LEU A 6 -41.20 -11.74 -26.78
C LEU A 6 -39.85 -11.60 -27.48
N VAL A 7 -39.83 -11.50 -28.82
CA VAL A 7 -38.58 -11.27 -29.57
C VAL A 7 -37.94 -9.93 -29.18
N ALA A 8 -38.73 -8.86 -29.09
CA ALA A 8 -38.24 -7.54 -28.68
C ALA A 8 -37.68 -7.55 -27.24
N ALA A 9 -38.35 -8.23 -26.31
CA ALA A 9 -37.88 -8.37 -24.93
C ALA A 9 -36.57 -9.17 -24.85
N CYS A 10 -36.47 -10.29 -25.57
CA CYS A 10 -35.23 -11.07 -25.65
C CYS A 10 -34.07 -10.27 -26.26
N ALA A 11 -34.34 -9.50 -27.33
CA ALA A 11 -33.33 -8.62 -27.94
C ALA A 11 -32.85 -7.52 -26.97
N ALA A 12 -33.78 -6.88 -26.25
CA ALA A 12 -33.44 -5.87 -25.25
C ALA A 12 -32.60 -6.46 -24.10
N LEU A 13 -32.95 -7.65 -23.60
CA LEU A 13 -32.17 -8.37 -22.59
C LEU A 13 -30.77 -8.73 -23.08
N ALA A 14 -30.65 -9.20 -24.32
CA ALA A 14 -29.35 -9.52 -24.92
C ALA A 14 -28.46 -8.27 -25.07
N LEU A 15 -29.03 -7.15 -25.53
CA LEU A 15 -28.31 -5.87 -25.62
C LEU A 15 -27.88 -5.36 -24.25
N PHE A 16 -28.76 -5.46 -23.25
CA PHE A 16 -28.42 -5.09 -21.87
C PHE A 16 -27.28 -5.97 -21.32
N ALA A 17 -27.35 -7.29 -21.49
CA ALA A 17 -26.29 -8.20 -21.05
C ALA A 17 -24.95 -7.92 -21.76
N ALA A 18 -24.98 -7.62 -23.06
CA ALA A 18 -23.79 -7.24 -23.82
C ALA A 18 -23.19 -5.91 -23.32
N ALA A 19 -24.02 -4.91 -23.03
CA ALA A 19 -23.56 -3.63 -22.46
C ALA A 19 -22.92 -3.80 -21.08
N VAL A 20 -23.50 -4.64 -20.21
CA VAL A 20 -22.92 -4.97 -18.90
C VAL A 20 -21.59 -5.72 -19.06
N ALA A 21 -21.53 -6.73 -19.92
CA ALA A 21 -20.30 -7.48 -20.18
C ALA A 21 -19.19 -6.58 -20.75
N PHE A 22 -19.53 -5.65 -21.64
CA PHE A 22 -18.62 -4.64 -22.15
C PHE A 22 -18.12 -3.72 -21.03
N ALA A 23 -19.01 -3.21 -20.17
CA ALA A 23 -18.62 -2.32 -19.07
C ALA A 23 -17.74 -3.00 -18.00
N ILE A 24 -17.89 -4.31 -17.81
CA ILE A 24 -17.02 -5.15 -16.97
C ILE A 24 -15.64 -5.26 -17.63
N ARG A 25 -15.59 -5.66 -18.92
CA ARG A 25 -14.33 -5.84 -19.66
C ARG A 25 -13.54 -4.56 -19.86
N ALA A 26 -14.22 -3.46 -20.19
CA ALA A 26 -13.60 -2.16 -20.43
C ALA A 26 -12.89 -1.58 -19.19
N ARG A 27 -13.16 -2.12 -17.99
CA ARG A 27 -12.55 -1.71 -16.73
C ARG A 27 -11.84 -2.85 -16.00
N ASN A 28 -11.56 -3.94 -16.74
CA ASN A 28 -10.90 -5.15 -16.23
C ASN A 28 -11.55 -5.75 -14.97
N MET A 29 -12.85 -5.56 -14.80
CA MET A 29 -13.59 -6.05 -13.65
C MET A 29 -13.77 -7.57 -13.68
N GLN A 30 -13.60 -8.22 -14.85
CA GLN A 30 -13.66 -9.68 -14.99
C GLN A 30 -12.64 -10.41 -14.12
N TYR A 31 -11.51 -9.78 -13.76
CA TYR A 31 -10.49 -10.41 -12.93
C TYR A 31 -10.98 -10.55 -11.49
N TRP A 32 -11.57 -9.50 -10.91
CA TRP A 32 -11.79 -9.41 -9.46
C TRP A 32 -13.26 -9.38 -9.04
N LEU A 33 -14.19 -8.98 -9.91
CA LEU A 33 -15.59 -8.71 -9.53
C LEU A 33 -16.28 -9.95 -8.95
N TRP A 34 -16.04 -11.13 -9.53
CA TRP A 34 -16.61 -12.37 -9.01
C TRP A 34 -16.07 -12.65 -7.60
N GLY A 35 -14.75 -12.58 -7.41
CA GLY A 35 -14.12 -12.77 -6.10
C GLY A 35 -14.63 -11.77 -5.06
N TYR A 36 -14.82 -10.51 -5.44
CA TYR A 36 -15.42 -9.49 -4.59
C TYR A 36 -16.87 -9.82 -4.18
N LEU A 37 -17.71 -10.25 -5.13
CA LEU A 37 -19.11 -10.56 -4.87
C LEU A 37 -19.32 -11.86 -4.07
N THR A 38 -18.42 -12.84 -4.24
CA THR A 38 -18.50 -14.12 -3.53
C THR A 38 -17.61 -14.18 -2.28
N ARG A 39 -16.94 -13.08 -1.92
CA ARG A 39 -16.14 -12.98 -0.70
C ARG A 39 -17.02 -13.23 0.51
N ARG A 40 -16.51 -14.04 1.45
CA ARG A 40 -17.17 -14.25 2.74
C ARG A 40 -17.20 -12.92 3.49
N LYS A 41 -18.36 -12.55 4.02
CA LYS A 41 -18.46 -11.38 4.89
C LYS A 41 -17.60 -11.61 6.13
N ALA A 42 -16.92 -10.56 6.58
CA ALA A 42 -16.20 -10.61 7.84
C ALA A 42 -17.16 -11.06 8.96
N PRO A 43 -16.75 -12.00 9.83
CA PRO A 43 -17.52 -12.38 11.01
C PRO A 43 -17.86 -11.15 11.85
N ARG A 44 -19.00 -11.21 12.55
CA ARG A 44 -19.27 -10.22 13.60
C ARG A 44 -18.32 -10.46 14.75
N VAL A 45 -17.74 -9.38 15.24
CA VAL A 45 -16.84 -9.35 16.38
C VAL A 45 -17.61 -8.82 17.57
N GLU A 46 -17.49 -9.50 18.71
CA GLU A 46 -17.87 -8.96 20.01
C GLU A 46 -16.66 -8.21 20.60
N GLY A 47 -16.86 -6.96 21.00
CA GLY A 47 -15.79 -6.12 21.56
C GLY A 47 -15.13 -5.19 20.55
N THR A 48 -13.97 -4.67 20.95
CA THR A 48 -13.25 -3.59 20.26
C THR A 48 -12.66 -4.06 18.95
N LYS A 49 -12.86 -3.27 17.89
CA LYS A 49 -12.16 -3.42 16.61
C LYS A 49 -10.94 -2.54 16.56
N HIS A 50 -9.82 -3.10 16.15
CA HIS A 50 -8.58 -2.37 15.92
C HIS A 50 -8.42 -2.08 14.44
N ILE A 51 -8.16 -0.82 14.09
CA ILE A 51 -8.01 -0.35 12.72
C ILE A 51 -6.53 -0.03 12.49
N MET A 52 -5.82 -0.89 11.75
CA MET A 52 -4.47 -0.61 11.30
C MET A 52 -4.53 0.11 9.97
N PHE A 53 -4.26 1.40 9.98
CA PHE A 53 -4.31 2.27 8.81
C PHE A 53 -2.90 2.55 8.29
N CYS A 54 -2.60 2.04 7.09
CA CYS A 54 -1.33 2.19 6.40
C CYS A 54 -1.51 3.00 5.11
N PHE A 55 -0.69 4.03 4.94
CA PHE A 55 -0.61 4.83 3.73
C PHE A 55 0.71 4.55 3.02
N VAL A 56 0.64 3.94 1.83
CA VAL A 56 1.81 3.69 0.97
C VAL A 56 1.84 4.64 -0.21
N ASP A 57 3.03 4.94 -0.73
CA ASP A 57 3.20 5.93 -1.78
C ASP A 57 4.19 5.45 -2.83
N HIS A 58 3.75 5.47 -4.10
CA HIS A 58 4.63 5.41 -5.26
C HIS A 58 5.35 6.76 -5.39
N PHE A 59 6.39 6.94 -4.56
CA PHE A 59 7.01 8.24 -4.36
C PHE A 59 8.07 8.50 -5.43
N GLU A 60 7.69 9.14 -6.53
CA GLU A 60 8.53 9.34 -7.72
C GLU A 60 8.86 10.84 -7.93
N PRO A 61 9.86 11.43 -7.26
CA PRO A 61 10.18 12.84 -7.43
C PRO A 61 10.44 13.24 -8.87
N ASN A 62 10.96 12.34 -9.70
CA ASN A 62 11.26 12.59 -11.11
C ASN A 62 10.10 12.21 -12.05
N TRP A 63 8.89 11.97 -11.54
CA TRP A 63 7.70 11.71 -12.36
C TRP A 63 7.52 12.80 -13.44
N GLY A 64 7.40 12.37 -14.70
CA GLY A 64 7.33 13.27 -15.86
C GLY A 64 8.69 13.79 -16.36
N ARG A 65 9.81 13.27 -15.84
CA ARG A 65 11.19 13.65 -16.19
C ARG A 65 11.46 15.15 -16.03
N VAL A 66 11.04 15.68 -14.89
CA VAL A 66 11.11 17.11 -14.58
C VAL A 66 12.53 17.52 -14.15
N ASP A 67 12.82 18.82 -14.19
CA ASP A 67 14.09 19.36 -13.71
C ASP A 67 14.30 19.15 -12.20
N MET A 68 15.57 19.18 -11.76
CA MET A 68 15.94 18.92 -10.37
C MET A 68 15.26 19.88 -9.37
N ASP A 69 15.02 21.13 -9.75
CA ASP A 69 14.39 22.11 -8.85
C ASP A 69 12.92 21.75 -8.60
N ARG A 70 12.23 21.23 -9.61
CA ARG A 70 10.88 20.68 -9.45
C ARG A 70 10.88 19.44 -8.57
N GLN A 71 11.83 18.52 -8.75
CA GLN A 71 11.94 17.33 -7.92
C GLN A 71 12.18 17.70 -6.44
N ARG A 72 13.13 18.60 -6.18
CA ARG A 72 13.38 19.15 -4.84
C ARG A 72 12.14 19.77 -4.23
N HIS A 73 11.45 20.60 -4.98
CA HIS A 73 10.22 21.24 -4.51
C HIS A 73 9.15 20.21 -4.12
N ARG A 74 8.98 19.12 -4.89
CA ARG A 74 8.06 18.03 -4.52
C ARG A 74 8.43 17.41 -3.17
N VAL A 75 9.71 17.08 -2.97
CA VAL A 75 10.21 16.48 -1.72
C VAL A 75 10.11 17.45 -0.54
N ASP A 76 10.45 18.73 -0.74
CA ASP A 76 10.42 19.76 0.29
C ASP A 76 9.00 20.02 0.79
N ARG A 77 8.01 20.01 -0.12
CA ARG A 77 6.59 20.09 0.24
C ARG A 77 6.17 18.92 1.11
N TRP A 78 6.55 17.68 0.76
CA TRP A 78 6.28 16.53 1.62
C TRP A 78 6.94 16.69 2.98
N CYS A 79 8.23 17.01 3.05
CA CYS A 79 8.93 17.15 4.33
C CYS A 79 8.35 18.25 5.24
N THR A 80 7.79 19.31 4.66
CA THR A 80 7.26 20.47 5.38
C THR A 80 5.76 20.36 5.65
N GLU A 81 4.96 20.22 4.60
CA GLU A 81 3.50 20.28 4.68
C GLU A 81 2.91 18.99 5.25
N TYR A 82 3.43 17.81 4.86
CA TYR A 82 2.97 16.55 5.46
C TYR A 82 3.26 16.53 6.95
N ARG A 83 4.48 16.90 7.36
CA ARG A 83 4.87 17.02 8.77
C ARG A 83 3.90 17.95 9.52
N ALA A 84 3.62 19.13 8.98
CA ALA A 84 2.73 20.10 9.61
C ALA A 84 1.29 19.59 9.72
N MET A 85 0.80 18.86 8.71
CA MET A 85 -0.52 18.23 8.72
C MET A 85 -0.58 17.07 9.70
N ALA A 86 0.27 16.05 9.53
CA ALA A 86 0.30 14.85 10.37
C ALA A 86 0.55 15.18 11.85
N SER A 87 1.29 16.25 12.17
CA SER A 87 1.54 16.67 13.56
C SER A 87 0.28 17.11 14.31
N ARG A 88 -0.84 17.39 13.64
CA ARG A 88 -2.13 17.73 14.27
C ARG A 88 -2.95 16.51 14.69
N HIS A 89 -2.57 15.33 14.22
CA HIS A 89 -3.35 14.10 14.31
C HIS A 89 -2.70 13.08 15.23
N ARG A 90 -3.51 12.28 15.92
CA ARG A 90 -3.03 11.25 16.85
C ARG A 90 -3.97 10.05 16.85
N ASP A 91 -3.38 8.86 16.70
CA ASP A 91 -4.09 7.60 16.93
C ASP A 91 -4.22 7.29 18.44
N ALA A 92 -4.75 6.10 18.78
CA ALA A 92 -4.95 5.70 20.17
C ALA A 92 -3.65 5.59 20.99
N ASP A 93 -2.52 5.43 20.29
CA ASP A 93 -1.20 5.23 20.87
C ASP A 93 -0.41 6.55 20.95
N GLY A 94 -1.01 7.67 20.53
CA GLY A 94 -0.35 8.96 20.47
C GLY A 94 0.63 9.09 19.29
N ARG A 95 0.52 8.25 18.26
CA ARG A 95 1.34 8.35 17.04
C ARG A 95 0.65 9.23 16.00
N PRO A 96 1.42 10.06 15.25
CA PRO A 96 0.88 10.76 14.09
C PRO A 96 0.59 9.77 12.94
N PRO A 97 -0.18 10.18 11.93
CA PRO A 97 -0.24 9.48 10.65
C PRO A 97 1.15 9.08 10.16
N GLN A 98 1.26 7.83 9.69
CA GLN A 98 2.50 7.28 9.14
C GLN A 98 2.40 7.24 7.61
N HIS A 99 3.48 7.60 6.93
CA HIS A 99 3.59 7.51 5.47
C HIS A 99 4.73 6.59 5.05
N CYS A 100 4.47 5.67 4.13
CA CYS A 100 5.49 4.76 3.64
C CYS A 100 5.93 5.21 2.25
N PHE A 101 7.15 5.74 2.17
CA PHE A 101 7.74 6.24 0.93
C PHE A 101 8.40 5.07 0.19
N PHE A 102 7.69 4.47 -0.78
CA PHE A 102 8.29 3.48 -1.65
C PHE A 102 9.06 4.22 -2.75
N TYR A 103 10.38 4.33 -2.57
CA TYR A 103 11.24 5.17 -3.41
C TYR A 103 11.83 4.37 -4.58
N PRO A 104 11.71 4.84 -5.83
CA PRO A 104 12.16 4.12 -7.02
C PRO A 104 13.69 4.06 -7.09
N GLU A 105 14.24 2.85 -7.22
CA GLU A 105 15.68 2.63 -7.34
C GLU A 105 16.29 3.43 -8.51
N GLU A 106 15.62 3.43 -9.65
CA GLU A 106 16.07 4.03 -10.89
C GLU A 106 16.03 5.57 -10.88
N GLU A 107 15.39 6.19 -9.88
CA GLU A 107 15.39 7.64 -9.65
C GLU A 107 16.17 8.03 -8.38
N TYR A 108 17.13 7.20 -7.95
CA TYR A 108 17.96 7.50 -6.79
C TYR A 108 18.61 8.89 -6.88
N VAL A 109 18.25 9.74 -5.92
CA VAL A 109 18.89 11.03 -5.67
C VAL A 109 19.14 11.12 -4.18
N GLU A 110 20.42 11.22 -3.80
CA GLU A 110 20.87 11.27 -2.40
C GLU A 110 20.18 12.39 -1.62
N GLU A 111 20.13 13.61 -2.17
CA GLU A 111 19.48 14.77 -1.52
C GLU A 111 18.00 14.52 -1.18
N HIS A 112 17.27 13.78 -2.02
CA HIS A 112 15.86 13.50 -1.77
C HIS A 112 15.69 12.48 -0.65
N LEU A 113 16.45 11.39 -0.70
CA LEU A 113 16.37 10.34 0.31
C LEU A 113 16.89 10.79 1.67
N ASP A 114 17.91 11.64 1.73
CA ASP A 114 18.36 12.25 2.99
C ASP A 114 17.23 13.05 3.66
N LYS A 115 16.49 13.85 2.89
CA LYS A 115 15.35 14.63 3.40
C LYS A 115 14.24 13.71 3.93
N LEU A 116 13.90 12.66 3.18
CA LEU A 116 12.91 11.67 3.61
C LEU A 116 13.38 10.88 4.83
N ALA A 117 14.66 10.53 4.90
CA ALA A 117 15.23 9.79 6.03
C ALA A 117 15.12 10.60 7.32
N HIS A 118 15.40 11.91 7.27
CA HIS A 118 15.17 12.81 8.41
C HIS A 118 13.68 12.91 8.80
N LEU A 119 12.77 13.01 7.81
CA LEU A 119 11.33 12.99 8.09
C LEU A 119 10.89 11.70 8.78
N CYS A 120 11.41 10.55 8.33
CA CYS A 120 11.14 9.25 8.92
C CYS A 120 11.75 9.11 10.33
N ALA A 121 12.98 9.59 10.54
CA ALA A 121 13.64 9.61 11.84
C ALA A 121 12.86 10.43 12.88
N ASP A 122 12.13 11.45 12.44
CA ASP A 122 11.23 12.25 13.28
C ASP A 122 9.87 11.58 13.54
N GLY A 123 9.67 10.33 13.08
CA GLY A 123 8.50 9.51 13.41
C GLY A 123 7.30 9.66 12.47
N PHE A 124 7.50 10.21 11.26
CA PHE A 124 6.42 10.45 10.29
C PHE A 124 6.27 9.34 9.23
N GLY A 125 7.12 8.32 9.25
CA GLY A 125 7.08 7.29 8.22
C GLY A 125 8.30 6.38 8.16
N GLU A 126 8.33 5.56 7.11
CA GLU A 126 9.45 4.69 6.75
C GLU A 126 9.69 4.72 5.23
N ILE A 127 10.91 4.39 4.81
CA ILE A 127 11.32 4.29 3.40
C ILE A 127 11.37 2.81 3.02
N GLU A 128 10.75 2.47 1.90
CA GLU A 128 10.66 1.12 1.32
C GLU A 128 11.04 1.15 -0.17
N ILE A 129 11.04 -0.01 -0.82
CA ILE A 129 11.54 -0.13 -2.20
C ILE A 129 10.43 -0.12 -3.24
N HIS A 130 10.59 0.75 -4.21
CA HIS A 130 9.84 0.78 -5.45
C HIS A 130 10.78 0.51 -6.63
N LEU A 131 10.27 -0.12 -7.68
CA LEU A 131 11.05 -0.33 -8.90
C LEU A 131 10.12 -0.35 -10.13
N HIS A 132 10.47 0.44 -11.15
CA HIS A 132 9.98 0.21 -12.50
C HIS A 132 11.04 -0.55 -13.30
N HIS A 133 10.61 -1.64 -13.94
CA HIS A 133 11.46 -2.41 -14.85
C HIS A 133 10.62 -2.97 -16.00
N ASP A 134 11.26 -3.26 -17.13
CA ASP A 134 10.64 -3.76 -18.36
C ASP A 134 11.68 -4.59 -19.11
N ASP A 135 11.28 -5.76 -19.62
CA ASP A 135 12.17 -6.71 -20.30
C ASP A 135 13.44 -7.04 -19.47
N ASP A 136 13.28 -7.12 -18.15
CA ASP A 136 14.38 -7.36 -17.21
C ASP A 136 14.74 -8.84 -17.10
N THR A 137 15.94 -9.14 -16.58
CA THR A 137 16.40 -10.51 -16.30
C THR A 137 16.55 -10.76 -14.80
N PRO A 138 16.42 -12.01 -14.32
CA PRO A 138 16.65 -12.35 -12.92
C PRO A 138 17.98 -11.85 -12.37
N GLU A 139 19.06 -11.92 -13.17
CA GLU A 139 20.40 -11.52 -12.75
C GLU A 139 20.50 -10.01 -12.54
N ASN A 140 19.96 -9.21 -13.46
CA ASN A 140 19.98 -7.76 -13.35
C ASN A 140 19.07 -7.28 -12.20
N PHE A 141 17.89 -7.88 -12.06
CA PHE A 141 16.97 -7.60 -10.95
C PHE A 141 17.61 -7.86 -9.59
N VAL A 142 18.26 -9.02 -9.41
CA VAL A 142 18.97 -9.37 -8.17
C VAL A 142 20.10 -8.40 -7.88
N ALA A 143 20.93 -8.09 -8.88
CA ALA A 143 22.04 -7.16 -8.70
C ALA A 143 21.57 -5.73 -8.35
N THR A 144 20.46 -5.30 -8.94
CA THR A 144 19.87 -3.99 -8.72
C THR A 144 19.29 -3.86 -7.31
N LEU A 145 18.44 -4.81 -6.90
CA LEU A 145 17.83 -4.77 -5.57
C LEU A 145 18.83 -5.03 -4.44
N ASP A 146 19.82 -5.92 -4.60
CA ASP A 146 20.87 -6.10 -3.57
C ASP A 146 21.66 -4.80 -3.36
N ARG A 147 22.03 -4.12 -4.45
CA ARG A 147 22.72 -2.82 -4.40
C ARG A 147 21.85 -1.78 -3.69
N PHE A 148 20.59 -1.67 -4.06
CA PHE A 148 19.70 -0.65 -3.51
C PHE A 148 19.35 -0.91 -2.04
N ASN A 149 19.12 -2.16 -1.65
CA ASN A 149 18.97 -2.57 -0.25
C ASN A 149 20.14 -2.07 0.61
N ARG A 150 21.37 -2.37 0.18
CA ARG A 150 22.58 -1.94 0.88
C ARG A 150 22.69 -0.42 0.93
N LEU A 151 22.39 0.26 -0.17
CA LEU A 151 22.46 1.71 -0.27
C LEU A 151 21.49 2.39 0.70
N LEU A 152 20.21 2.02 0.67
CA LEU A 152 19.18 2.54 1.57
C LEU A 152 19.55 2.33 3.04
N HIS A 153 20.05 1.14 3.38
CA HIS A 153 20.44 0.87 4.76
C HIS A 153 21.70 1.61 5.20
N GLN A 154 22.76 1.59 4.39
CA GLN A 154 24.06 2.11 4.80
C GLN A 154 24.14 3.64 4.73
N ARG A 155 23.39 4.28 3.81
CA ARG A 155 23.44 5.74 3.62
C ARG A 155 22.31 6.46 4.31
N HIS A 156 21.10 5.90 4.23
CA HIS A 156 19.89 6.56 4.70
C HIS A 156 19.42 6.02 6.06
N GLY A 157 20.07 4.97 6.57
CA GLY A 157 19.64 4.26 7.78
C GLY A 157 18.24 3.66 7.66
N ALA A 158 17.73 3.51 6.44
CA ALA A 158 16.47 2.89 6.14
C ALA A 158 16.59 1.35 6.19
N LEU A 159 15.46 0.66 6.06
CA LEU A 159 15.36 -0.81 6.03
C LEU A 159 15.89 -1.55 7.29
N PRO A 160 15.05 -2.33 7.97
CA PRO A 160 15.48 -3.12 9.10
C PRO A 160 16.36 -4.31 8.70
N ARG A 161 17.01 -4.90 9.70
CA ARG A 161 17.61 -6.22 9.60
C ARG A 161 16.73 -7.24 10.30
N ASP A 162 16.62 -8.41 9.69
CA ASP A 162 16.09 -9.58 10.36
C ASP A 162 16.99 -9.90 11.58
N PRO A 163 16.42 -9.99 12.79
CA PRO A 163 17.22 -10.13 14.02
C PRO A 163 17.91 -11.49 14.16
N VAL A 164 17.50 -12.50 13.38
CA VAL A 164 18.05 -13.86 13.43
C VAL A 164 19.13 -14.04 12.38
N THR A 165 18.84 -13.63 11.14
CA THR A 165 19.71 -13.88 9.97
C THR A 165 20.63 -12.70 9.65
N GLY A 166 20.31 -11.49 10.14
CA GLY A 166 21.01 -10.26 9.80
C GLY A 166 20.74 -9.75 8.38
N GLN A 167 19.89 -10.43 7.60
CA GLN A 167 19.52 -10.03 6.25
C GLN A 167 18.75 -8.71 6.27
N LEU A 168 18.98 -7.83 5.29
CA LEU A 168 18.16 -6.63 5.10
C LEU A 168 16.75 -7.04 4.67
N LYS A 169 15.74 -6.36 5.21
CA LYS A 169 14.33 -6.65 4.94
C LYS A 169 13.65 -5.38 4.44
N PHE A 170 12.76 -5.53 3.46
CA PHE A 170 12.06 -4.43 2.82
C PHE A 170 10.66 -4.86 2.37
N ALA A 171 9.74 -3.90 2.26
CA ALA A 171 8.50 -4.06 1.51
C ALA A 171 8.71 -3.60 0.06
N PHE A 172 7.94 -4.19 -0.84
CA PHE A 172 8.03 -3.90 -2.27
C PHE A 172 6.73 -3.35 -2.85
N ILE A 173 6.87 -2.39 -3.75
CA ILE A 173 5.85 -2.00 -4.72
C ILE A 173 6.45 -2.13 -6.11
N HIS A 174 5.75 -2.83 -7.00
CA HIS A 174 6.09 -2.86 -8.41
C HIS A 174 5.50 -1.61 -9.09
N GLY A 175 6.34 -0.75 -9.64
CA GLY A 175 5.89 0.57 -10.13
C GLY A 175 4.97 0.54 -11.33
N ASN A 176 5.18 -0.43 -12.23
CA ASN A 176 4.27 -0.69 -13.34
C ASN A 176 3.01 -1.51 -12.95
N TRP A 177 2.84 -1.85 -11.68
CA TRP A 177 1.85 -2.79 -11.17
C TRP A 177 1.91 -4.19 -11.78
N CYS A 178 3.05 -4.56 -12.39
CA CYS A 178 3.22 -5.74 -13.24
C CYS A 178 3.93 -6.90 -12.53
N LEU A 179 3.82 -6.99 -11.19
CA LEU A 179 4.44 -8.02 -10.36
C LEU A 179 4.39 -9.42 -10.98
N ALA A 180 5.50 -10.15 -10.96
CA ALA A 180 5.68 -11.45 -11.57
C ALA A 180 5.22 -11.50 -13.04
N ASN A 181 5.56 -10.47 -13.82
CA ASN A 181 5.21 -10.33 -15.23
C ASN A 181 3.71 -10.47 -15.53
N SER A 182 2.88 -9.86 -14.69
CA SER A 182 1.44 -10.14 -14.65
C SER A 182 0.63 -9.56 -15.80
N ARG A 183 1.23 -8.71 -16.62
CA ARG A 183 0.54 -8.13 -17.77
C ARG A 183 0.44 -9.14 -18.92
N PRO A 184 -0.71 -9.27 -19.60
CA PRO A 184 -0.89 -10.29 -20.65
C PRO A 184 0.06 -10.18 -21.84
N ASP A 185 0.60 -8.99 -22.12
CA ASP A 185 1.54 -8.74 -23.22
C ASP A 185 3.01 -8.99 -22.84
N GLY A 186 3.30 -9.36 -21.59
CA GLY A 186 4.65 -9.61 -21.07
C GLY A 186 5.51 -8.35 -20.94
N ARG A 187 4.91 -7.16 -21.01
CA ARG A 187 5.60 -5.88 -20.88
C ARG A 187 5.63 -5.42 -19.42
N TRP A 188 6.54 -4.50 -19.15
CA TRP A 188 6.67 -3.74 -17.90
C TRP A 188 7.07 -4.57 -16.68
N CYS A 189 7.75 -5.69 -16.92
CA CYS A 189 8.44 -6.51 -15.93
C CYS A 189 9.52 -7.35 -16.63
N GLY A 190 9.14 -8.50 -17.23
CA GLY A 190 10.06 -9.43 -17.90
C GLY A 190 10.41 -10.69 -17.08
N ILE A 191 10.06 -10.72 -15.79
CA ILE A 191 10.49 -11.78 -14.86
C ILE A 191 9.28 -12.54 -14.29
N ASN A 192 9.13 -13.81 -14.65
CA ASN A 192 8.02 -14.63 -14.17
C ASN A 192 8.19 -15.09 -12.71
N ASN A 193 9.41 -15.40 -12.29
CA ASN A 193 9.73 -15.87 -10.93
C ASN A 193 10.06 -14.74 -9.94
N GLU A 194 9.59 -13.52 -10.20
CA GLU A 194 9.94 -12.31 -9.42
C GLU A 194 9.65 -12.48 -7.91
N LEU A 195 8.57 -13.19 -7.53
CA LEU A 195 8.23 -13.43 -6.12
C LEU A 195 9.32 -14.20 -5.36
N VAL A 196 9.96 -15.18 -6.02
CA VAL A 196 11.05 -15.97 -5.45
C VAL A 196 12.26 -15.09 -5.23
N LEU A 197 12.63 -14.29 -6.23
CA LEU A 197 13.76 -13.38 -6.16
C LEU A 197 13.57 -12.33 -5.06
N LEU A 198 12.39 -11.72 -5.00
CA LEU A 198 12.02 -10.77 -3.94
C LEU A 198 12.20 -11.38 -2.55
N ARG A 199 11.68 -12.59 -2.32
CA ARG A 199 11.86 -13.31 -1.04
C ARG A 199 13.34 -13.52 -0.72
N GLU A 200 14.11 -14.02 -1.68
CA GLU A 200 15.54 -14.33 -1.50
C GLU A 200 16.37 -13.08 -1.22
N LEU A 201 15.96 -11.93 -1.76
CA LEU A 201 16.56 -10.63 -1.51
C LEU A 201 16.15 -10.02 -0.16
N GLY A 202 15.17 -10.60 0.53
CA GLY A 202 14.71 -10.15 1.85
C GLY A 202 13.38 -9.42 1.86
N CYS A 203 12.65 -9.37 0.75
CA CYS A 203 11.31 -8.77 0.71
C CYS A 203 10.38 -9.50 1.68
N TYR A 204 9.79 -8.79 2.63
CA TYR A 204 8.89 -9.40 3.63
C TYR A 204 7.42 -9.38 3.19
N ALA A 205 7.01 -8.41 2.36
CA ALA A 205 5.67 -8.34 1.78
C ALA A 205 5.61 -7.41 0.56
N ASP A 206 4.69 -7.73 -0.35
CA ASP A 206 4.29 -6.87 -1.46
C ASP A 206 3.07 -6.01 -1.09
N PHE A 207 3.11 -4.76 -1.55
CA PHE A 207 2.07 -3.76 -1.39
C PHE A 207 1.61 -3.19 -2.73
N THR A 208 1.80 -3.89 -3.85
CA THR A 208 1.43 -3.41 -5.19
C THR A 208 -0.10 -3.32 -5.37
N LEU A 209 -0.86 -4.20 -4.72
CA LEU A 209 -2.30 -4.36 -4.99
C LEU A 209 -3.21 -3.55 -4.05
N PRO A 210 -4.38 -3.09 -4.52
CA PRO A 210 -4.98 -3.36 -5.83
C PRO A 210 -4.42 -2.47 -6.95
N SER A 211 -4.40 -3.02 -8.17
CA SER A 211 -4.02 -2.29 -9.39
C SER A 211 -5.22 -2.00 -10.31
N ALA A 212 -6.43 -2.42 -9.94
CA ALA A 212 -7.64 -2.13 -10.70
C ALA A 212 -7.75 -0.62 -10.99
N PRO A 213 -8.14 -0.22 -12.22
CA PRO A 213 -8.70 -1.04 -13.31
C PRO A 213 -7.64 -1.61 -14.28
N SER A 214 -6.37 -1.72 -13.90
CA SER A 214 -5.34 -2.38 -14.71
C SER A 214 -5.69 -3.86 -14.99
N ASP A 215 -5.19 -4.38 -16.12
CA ASP A 215 -5.27 -5.82 -16.46
C ASP A 215 -4.31 -6.69 -15.64
N THR A 216 -3.40 -6.06 -14.89
CA THR A 216 -2.53 -6.73 -13.91
C THR A 216 -3.26 -7.15 -12.63
N GLN A 217 -4.46 -6.61 -12.38
CA GLN A 217 -5.24 -6.91 -11.18
C GLN A 217 -5.48 -8.42 -11.01
N THR A 218 -5.28 -8.91 -9.79
CA THR A 218 -5.48 -10.31 -9.41
C THR A 218 -6.94 -10.67 -9.19
N ARG A 219 -7.22 -11.97 -9.29
CA ARG A 219 -8.51 -12.56 -8.88
C ARG A 219 -8.75 -12.48 -7.38
N MET A 220 -7.73 -12.78 -6.60
CA MET A 220 -7.77 -12.60 -5.14
C MET A 220 -7.79 -11.11 -4.82
N SER A 221 -8.71 -10.66 -3.95
CA SER A 221 -8.91 -9.26 -3.58
C SER A 221 -9.32 -9.14 -2.11
N ASN A 222 -9.02 -8.01 -1.48
CA ASN A 222 -9.38 -7.70 -0.08
C ASN A 222 -8.89 -8.77 0.92
N SER A 223 -7.61 -9.13 0.81
CA SER A 223 -7.03 -10.24 1.58
C SER A 223 -5.55 -10.04 1.88
N ILE A 224 -5.09 -10.71 2.94
CA ILE A 224 -3.68 -10.91 3.27
C ILE A 224 -3.38 -12.39 3.01
N TYR A 225 -2.46 -12.68 2.10
CA TYR A 225 -2.25 -14.06 1.66
C TYR A 225 -0.84 -14.34 1.17
N TYR A 226 -0.45 -15.60 1.26
CA TYR A 226 0.79 -16.09 0.70
C TYR A 226 0.61 -16.45 -0.77
N ALA A 227 1.33 -15.76 -1.65
CA ALA A 227 1.46 -16.09 -3.05
C ALA A 227 2.66 -17.04 -3.27
N ALA A 228 2.58 -17.85 -4.31
CA ALA A 228 3.68 -18.70 -4.75
C ALA A 228 3.93 -18.46 -6.24
N ASP A 229 5.17 -18.70 -6.68
CA ASP A 229 5.53 -18.77 -8.08
C ASP A 229 4.67 -19.82 -8.81
N ALA A 230 4.37 -19.55 -10.08
CA ALA A 230 3.57 -20.43 -10.91
C ALA A 230 4.44 -21.35 -11.78
N CYS A 231 5.53 -21.87 -11.22
CA CYS A 231 6.55 -22.69 -11.89
C CYS A 231 7.09 -22.00 -13.15
N GLY A 232 7.52 -20.74 -13.00
CA GLY A 232 8.05 -19.92 -14.10
C GLY A 232 7.00 -19.37 -15.06
N LYS A 233 5.70 -19.46 -14.73
CA LYS A 233 4.62 -18.75 -15.45
C LYS A 233 4.37 -17.37 -14.83
N PRO A 234 3.92 -16.38 -15.61
CA PRO A 234 3.59 -15.06 -15.09
C PRO A 234 2.41 -15.10 -14.11
N LYS A 235 2.26 -14.00 -13.36
CA LYS A 235 1.12 -13.72 -12.46
C LYS A 235 0.92 -14.80 -11.38
N GLY A 236 1.99 -15.35 -10.83
CA GLY A 236 1.92 -16.37 -9.76
C GLY A 236 1.08 -15.92 -8.54
N HIS A 237 1.02 -14.61 -8.30
CA HIS A 237 0.26 -14.00 -7.22
C HIS A 237 -1.26 -13.81 -7.50
N ASP A 238 -1.79 -14.26 -8.65
CA ASP A 238 -3.24 -14.16 -8.96
C ASP A 238 -4.14 -14.84 -7.91
N THR A 239 -3.58 -15.85 -7.26
CA THR A 239 -4.21 -16.66 -6.21
C THR A 239 -3.19 -16.96 -5.12
N GLY A 240 -3.64 -17.48 -3.98
CA GLY A 240 -2.73 -17.95 -2.94
C GLY A 240 -3.46 -18.49 -1.72
N VAL A 241 -2.71 -18.67 -0.63
CA VAL A 241 -3.23 -19.22 0.63
C VAL A 241 -3.53 -18.06 1.59
N PRO A 242 -4.80 -17.82 1.98
CA PRO A 242 -5.13 -16.80 2.96
C PRO A 242 -4.38 -17.01 4.27
N MET A 243 -3.76 -15.95 4.77
CA MET A 243 -3.13 -15.92 6.08
C MET A 243 -4.21 -16.14 7.16
N ARG A 244 -3.90 -16.98 8.15
CA ARG A 244 -4.84 -17.37 9.20
C ARG A 244 -4.15 -17.54 10.54
N VAL A 245 -4.89 -17.34 11.63
CA VAL A 245 -4.43 -17.64 12.99
C VAL A 245 -3.99 -19.11 13.09
N GLY A 246 -2.83 -19.35 13.69
CA GLY A 246 -2.19 -20.67 13.79
C GLY A 246 -1.68 -21.22 12.45
N GLY A 247 -1.67 -20.39 11.41
CA GLY A 247 -1.11 -20.71 10.10
C GLY A 247 0.42 -20.77 10.14
N LYS A 248 1.00 -21.07 8.97
CA LYS A 248 2.45 -21.00 8.76
C LYS A 248 2.72 -20.28 7.44
N PRO A 249 3.86 -19.56 7.34
CA PRO A 249 4.36 -19.09 6.06
C PRO A 249 4.35 -20.21 5.02
N SER A 250 3.90 -19.87 3.82
CA SER A 250 3.87 -20.77 2.67
C SER A 250 4.17 -19.98 1.40
N GLY A 251 4.45 -20.66 0.29
CA GLY A 251 4.78 -20.00 -0.97
C GLY A 251 6.06 -19.17 -0.89
N ASP A 252 6.06 -18.05 -1.59
CA ASP A 252 7.25 -17.22 -1.82
C ASP A 252 7.11 -15.84 -1.20
N LEU A 253 5.95 -15.17 -1.34
CA LEU A 253 5.79 -13.79 -0.87
C LEU A 253 4.42 -13.55 -0.24
N LEU A 254 4.41 -12.79 0.86
CA LEU A 254 3.17 -12.30 1.46
C LEU A 254 2.65 -11.11 0.65
N ILE A 255 1.38 -11.14 0.28
CA ILE A 255 0.69 -10.05 -0.40
C ILE A 255 -0.26 -9.38 0.59
N ILE A 256 -0.11 -8.07 0.80
CA ILE A 256 -1.00 -7.27 1.64
C ILE A 256 -1.76 -6.30 0.72
N GLN A 257 -3.02 -6.62 0.46
CA GLN A 257 -3.84 -5.84 -0.46
C GLN A 257 -4.55 -4.68 0.22
N GLY A 258 -4.70 -3.58 -0.51
CA GLY A 258 -5.65 -2.54 -0.19
C GLY A 258 -7.09 -2.93 -0.50
N VAL A 259 -8.01 -2.00 -0.23
CA VAL A 259 -9.44 -2.15 -0.48
C VAL A 259 -9.75 -2.03 -1.98
N LEU A 260 -10.46 -3.03 -2.49
CA LEU A 260 -10.98 -3.08 -3.85
C LEU A 260 -12.48 -3.40 -3.83
N GLY A 261 -13.30 -2.57 -4.46
CA GLY A 261 -14.74 -2.80 -4.46
C GLY A 261 -15.53 -1.85 -5.35
N LEU A 262 -16.86 -1.90 -5.19
CA LEU A 262 -17.77 -0.99 -5.87
C LEU A 262 -18.20 0.12 -4.94
N ASN A 263 -17.84 1.36 -5.25
CA ASN A 263 -18.29 2.52 -4.52
C ASN A 263 -19.68 2.93 -5.02
N TRP A 264 -20.71 2.51 -4.31
CA TRP A 264 -22.10 2.84 -4.63
C TRP A 264 -22.53 4.24 -4.17
N LYS A 265 -21.74 4.91 -3.33
CA LYS A 265 -22.00 6.29 -2.91
C LYS A 265 -21.53 7.28 -3.97
N GLN A 266 -20.55 6.89 -4.80
CA GLN A 266 -20.11 7.64 -5.96
C GLN A 266 -20.47 6.93 -7.26
N ARG A 267 -21.49 7.42 -7.97
CA ARG A 267 -21.98 6.79 -9.20
C ARG A 267 -21.77 7.67 -10.41
N ARG A 268 -21.27 7.09 -11.50
CA ARG A 268 -21.29 7.71 -12.82
C ARG A 268 -22.72 7.67 -13.36
N PHE A 269 -23.21 8.82 -13.85
CA PHE A 269 -24.59 9.00 -14.33
C PHE A 269 -25.67 8.60 -13.30
N GLY A 270 -25.35 8.61 -12.00
CA GLY A 270 -26.30 8.25 -10.93
C GLY A 270 -26.56 6.75 -10.74
N ILE A 271 -26.08 5.88 -11.63
CA ILE A 271 -26.42 4.44 -11.62
C ILE A 271 -25.21 3.50 -11.62
N ILE A 272 -24.09 3.85 -12.26
CA ILE A 272 -22.93 2.95 -12.37
C ILE A 272 -21.96 3.24 -11.22
N PRO A 273 -21.70 2.30 -10.29
CA PRO A 273 -20.74 2.54 -9.22
C PRO A 273 -19.33 2.77 -9.77
N ARG A 274 -18.57 3.65 -9.12
CA ARG A 274 -17.13 3.77 -9.34
C ARG A 274 -16.42 2.57 -8.74
N ILE A 275 -15.21 2.29 -9.23
CA ILE A 275 -14.32 1.32 -8.62
C ILE A 275 -13.65 2.04 -7.45
N GLU A 276 -13.78 1.46 -6.25
CA GLU A 276 -12.90 1.76 -5.13
C GLU A 276 -11.65 0.90 -5.28
N ASN A 277 -10.48 1.50 -5.31
CA ASN A 277 -9.19 0.82 -5.43
C ASN A 277 -8.16 1.36 -4.42
N SER A 278 -8.59 2.07 -3.38
CA SER A 278 -7.72 2.66 -2.36
C SER A 278 -6.73 3.72 -2.82
N ASP A 279 -6.89 4.22 -4.05
CA ASP A 279 -6.13 5.35 -4.60
C ASP A 279 -6.65 6.67 -4.03
N ILE A 280 -5.75 7.49 -3.47
CA ILE A 280 -6.03 8.84 -3.00
C ILE A 280 -5.35 9.84 -3.93
N ARG A 281 -6.17 10.69 -4.55
CA ARG A 281 -5.73 11.75 -5.46
C ARG A 281 -6.85 12.77 -5.67
N GLN A 282 -6.61 13.85 -6.42
CA GLN A 282 -7.60 14.90 -6.64
C GLN A 282 -8.93 14.36 -7.21
N GLY A 283 -8.84 13.43 -8.18
CA GLY A 283 -10.02 12.80 -8.79
C GLY A 283 -10.71 11.73 -7.93
N CYS A 284 -10.08 11.34 -6.81
CA CYS A 284 -10.55 10.32 -5.88
C CYS A 284 -10.17 10.73 -4.44
N PRO A 285 -10.77 11.80 -3.89
CA PRO A 285 -10.42 12.28 -2.56
C PRO A 285 -10.90 11.30 -1.48
N PRO A 286 -10.32 11.32 -0.28
CA PRO A 286 -10.64 10.38 0.80
C PRO A 286 -11.91 10.81 1.57
N THR A 287 -13.08 10.73 0.92
CA THR A 287 -14.33 11.15 1.56
C THR A 287 -14.71 10.23 2.73
N ARG A 288 -15.47 10.74 3.70
CA ARG A 288 -15.99 9.96 4.85
C ARG A 288 -16.62 8.62 4.44
N SER A 289 -17.43 8.63 3.37
CA SER A 289 -18.06 7.41 2.85
C SER A 289 -17.07 6.37 2.30
N ARG A 290 -15.88 6.79 1.83
CA ARG A 290 -14.82 5.87 1.42
C ARG A 290 -14.13 5.29 2.64
N VAL A 291 -13.85 6.11 3.65
CA VAL A 291 -13.33 5.64 4.94
C VAL A 291 -14.26 4.59 5.54
N ASP A 292 -15.57 4.85 5.58
CA ASP A 292 -16.57 3.88 6.04
C ASP A 292 -16.49 2.57 5.24
N GLN A 293 -16.41 2.68 3.90
CA GLN A 293 -16.28 1.53 3.02
C GLN A 293 -14.99 0.74 3.26
N TRP A 294 -13.86 1.40 3.57
CA TRP A 294 -12.60 0.74 3.87
C TRP A 294 -12.68 -0.07 5.15
N VAL A 295 -13.24 0.51 6.21
CA VAL A 295 -13.46 -0.20 7.50
C VAL A 295 -14.45 -1.36 7.30
N ASP A 296 -15.56 -1.13 6.59
CA ASP A 296 -16.60 -2.14 6.34
C ASP A 296 -16.11 -3.30 5.46
N THR A 297 -15.07 -3.07 4.64
CA THR A 297 -14.45 -4.15 3.87
C THR A 297 -13.84 -5.21 4.81
N GLY A 298 -13.35 -4.82 5.98
CA GLY A 298 -12.93 -5.75 7.03
C GLY A 298 -11.88 -6.74 6.53
N ILE A 299 -10.80 -6.25 5.90
CA ILE A 299 -9.64 -7.10 5.56
C ILE A 299 -8.96 -7.48 6.87
N HIS A 300 -8.75 -8.77 7.09
CA HIS A 300 -8.18 -9.30 8.33
C HIS A 300 -7.41 -10.60 8.06
N VAL A 301 -6.59 -11.00 9.03
CA VAL A 301 -6.05 -12.36 9.09
C VAL A 301 -7.19 -13.31 9.50
N GLU A 302 -7.41 -14.39 8.74
CA GLU A 302 -8.55 -15.29 9.00
C GLU A 302 -8.50 -15.85 10.44
N GLY A 303 -9.59 -15.68 11.18
CA GLY A 303 -9.66 -16.00 12.61
C GLY A 303 -9.28 -14.86 13.56
N ARG A 304 -8.88 -13.69 13.04
CA ARG A 304 -8.66 -12.43 13.77
C ARG A 304 -9.49 -11.26 13.19
N PRO A 305 -10.83 -11.40 13.06
CA PRO A 305 -11.68 -10.38 12.41
C PRO A 305 -11.76 -9.04 13.13
N GLU A 306 -11.35 -8.97 14.40
CA GLU A 306 -11.28 -7.75 15.19
C GLU A 306 -10.09 -6.85 14.82
N TRP A 307 -9.08 -7.37 14.14
CA TRP A 307 -7.95 -6.59 13.62
C TRP A 307 -8.16 -6.33 12.13
N ILE A 308 -8.57 -5.11 11.80
CA ILE A 308 -8.89 -4.67 10.45
C ILE A 308 -7.71 -3.92 9.84
N PHE A 309 -7.27 -4.37 8.67
CA PHE A 309 -6.15 -3.82 7.93
C PHE A 309 -6.66 -2.95 6.78
N ILE A 310 -6.29 -1.67 6.79
CA ILE A 310 -6.63 -0.72 5.74
C ILE A 310 -5.34 -0.21 5.13
N LYS A 311 -5.07 -0.62 3.89
CA LYS A 311 -3.97 -0.13 3.08
C LYS A 311 -4.51 0.77 1.97
N ILE A 312 -4.13 2.04 2.00
CA ILE A 312 -4.38 3.01 0.93
C ILE A 312 -3.09 3.40 0.22
N HIS A 313 -3.21 3.90 -1.01
CA HIS A 313 -2.05 4.29 -1.82
C HIS A 313 -2.24 5.61 -2.56
N THR A 314 -1.13 6.18 -3.01
CA THR A 314 -1.10 7.36 -3.87
C THR A 314 0.12 7.37 -4.79
N HIS A 315 0.19 8.37 -5.67
CA HIS A 315 1.40 8.81 -6.37
C HIS A 315 1.71 10.23 -5.87
N GLY A 316 2.48 10.33 -4.79
CA GLY A 316 2.53 11.52 -3.93
C GLY A 316 3.17 12.74 -4.57
N THR A 317 3.92 12.55 -5.65
CA THR A 317 4.74 13.60 -6.28
C THR A 317 4.10 14.21 -7.52
N GLN A 318 2.89 13.77 -7.93
CA GLN A 318 2.15 14.37 -9.03
C GLN A 318 1.50 15.69 -8.58
N GLU A 319 1.91 16.83 -9.14
CA GLU A 319 1.56 18.17 -8.61
C GLU A 319 0.05 18.41 -8.49
N ARG A 320 -0.73 17.89 -9.45
CA ARG A 320 -2.19 18.03 -9.46
C ARG A 320 -2.85 17.41 -8.22
N ASP A 321 -2.19 16.43 -7.61
CA ASP A 321 -2.72 15.62 -6.52
C ASP A 321 -2.17 16.06 -5.15
N MET A 322 -1.01 16.72 -5.12
CA MET A 322 -0.33 17.14 -3.88
C MET A 322 -1.21 17.97 -2.94
N ASP A 323 -2.00 18.92 -3.45
CA ASP A 323 -2.86 19.75 -2.59
C ASP A 323 -4.00 18.94 -1.94
N THR A 324 -4.39 17.81 -2.57
CA THR A 324 -5.33 16.86 -1.95
C THR A 324 -4.64 16.06 -0.85
N LEU A 325 -3.38 15.67 -1.07
CA LEU A 325 -2.61 14.77 -0.20
C LEU A 325 -2.02 15.48 1.03
N LEU A 326 -1.53 16.70 0.86
CA LEU A 326 -0.87 17.49 1.89
C LEU A 326 -1.81 18.50 2.56
N GLY A 327 -3.00 18.70 1.98
CA GLY A 327 -3.94 19.72 2.40
C GLY A 327 -5.20 19.18 3.08
N LYS A 328 -6.26 20.01 3.04
CA LYS A 328 -7.53 19.79 3.73
C LYS A 328 -8.19 18.42 3.49
N PRO A 329 -8.17 17.82 2.29
CA PRO A 329 -8.87 16.55 2.09
C PRO A 329 -8.32 15.39 2.92
N VAL A 330 -7.00 15.24 3.03
CA VAL A 330 -6.37 14.20 3.87
C VAL A 330 -6.42 14.57 5.35
N ASP A 331 -6.26 15.85 5.69
CA ASP A 331 -6.49 16.38 7.05
C ASP A 331 -7.91 16.01 7.56
N ASP A 332 -8.95 16.28 6.76
CA ASP A 332 -10.35 15.92 7.07
C ASP A 332 -10.57 14.40 7.15
N MET A 333 -9.78 13.61 6.42
CA MET A 333 -9.82 12.14 6.51
C MET A 333 -9.27 11.65 7.85
N HIS A 334 -8.14 12.20 8.30
CA HIS A 334 -7.56 11.86 9.59
C HIS A 334 -8.48 12.30 10.74
N ASP A 335 -9.00 13.53 10.70
CA ASP A 335 -10.04 13.99 11.64
C ASP A 335 -11.22 13.01 11.72
N TYR A 336 -11.70 12.53 10.58
CA TYR A 336 -12.83 11.60 10.55
C TYR A 336 -12.47 10.22 11.09
N LEU A 337 -11.29 9.69 10.74
CA LEU A 337 -10.77 8.43 11.29
C LEU A 337 -10.70 8.50 12.82
N GLU A 338 -10.15 9.57 13.36
CA GLU A 338 -10.02 9.79 14.80
C GLU A 338 -11.38 9.92 15.48
N GLN A 339 -12.27 10.76 14.95
CA GLN A 339 -13.58 11.01 15.55
C GLN A 339 -14.51 9.78 15.50
N ARG A 340 -14.43 9.00 14.41
CA ARG A 340 -15.39 7.91 14.14
C ARG A 340 -14.88 6.53 14.51
N TYR A 341 -13.57 6.32 14.45
CA TYR A 341 -12.93 5.01 14.54
C TYR A 341 -11.79 4.95 15.60
N ASN A 342 -11.79 5.87 16.57
CA ASN A 342 -10.80 5.91 17.65
C ASN A 342 -11.40 6.25 19.03
N ASP A 343 -12.55 5.65 19.38
CA ASP A 343 -13.25 5.94 20.64
C ASP A 343 -12.71 5.14 21.86
N GLY A 344 -11.77 4.23 21.64
CA GLY A 344 -11.17 3.41 22.70
C GLY A 344 -12.05 2.27 23.19
N LYS A 345 -13.26 2.10 22.64
CA LYS A 345 -14.26 1.12 23.08
C LYS A 345 -14.75 0.25 21.93
N ASP A 346 -15.42 0.83 20.94
CA ASP A 346 -15.91 0.09 19.78
C ASP A 346 -14.82 0.02 18.71
N HIS A 347 -14.01 1.08 18.58
CA HIS A 347 -12.91 1.15 17.63
C HIS A 347 -11.66 1.80 18.24
N VAL A 348 -10.49 1.27 17.89
CA VAL A 348 -9.18 1.79 18.25
C VAL A 348 -8.39 1.96 16.96
N LEU A 349 -7.94 3.17 16.68
CA LEU A 349 -7.14 3.48 15.50
C LEU A 349 -5.65 3.29 15.80
N HIS A 350 -4.94 2.71 14.85
CA HIS A 350 -3.50 2.57 14.83
C HIS A 350 -2.97 3.04 13.47
N TYR A 351 -2.24 4.17 13.44
CA TYR A 351 -1.48 4.55 12.26
C TYR A 351 -0.23 3.69 12.20
N VAL A 352 -0.05 2.93 11.12
CA VAL A 352 1.04 1.94 11.00
C VAL A 352 1.82 2.14 9.70
N THR A 353 3.11 1.84 9.75
CA THR A 353 3.93 1.70 8.53
C THR A 353 3.66 0.36 7.84
N ALA A 354 4.24 0.15 6.65
CA ALA A 354 4.17 -1.13 5.93
C ALA A 354 4.81 -2.27 6.75
N ARG A 355 5.93 -1.99 7.42
CA ARG A 355 6.61 -2.92 8.33
C ARG A 355 5.76 -3.24 9.56
N GLU A 356 5.20 -2.22 10.21
CA GLU A 356 4.35 -2.43 11.39
C GLU A 356 3.07 -3.18 11.03
N MET A 357 2.47 -2.88 9.87
CA MET A 357 1.33 -3.62 9.33
C MET A 357 1.67 -5.10 9.11
N TYR A 358 2.83 -5.37 8.52
CA TYR A 358 3.35 -6.73 8.37
C TYR A 358 3.51 -7.43 9.73
N ASN A 359 4.21 -6.81 10.69
CA ASN A 359 4.44 -7.37 12.01
C ASN A 359 3.15 -7.70 12.76
N ILE A 360 2.15 -6.82 12.69
CA ILE A 360 0.84 -7.06 13.31
C ILE A 360 0.11 -8.22 12.62
N ALA A 361 0.21 -8.34 11.29
CA ALA A 361 -0.34 -9.49 10.56
C ALA A 361 0.36 -10.80 10.97
N LYS A 362 1.68 -10.78 11.13
CA LYS A 362 2.48 -11.92 11.62
C LYS A 362 2.15 -12.30 13.06
N ALA A 363 1.93 -11.32 13.94
CA ALA A 363 1.47 -11.55 15.29
C ALA A 363 0.07 -12.19 15.32
N ALA A 364 -0.84 -11.73 14.45
CA ALA A 364 -2.16 -12.34 14.30
C ALA A 364 -2.05 -13.80 13.83
N GLU A 365 -1.22 -14.07 12.82
CA GLU A 365 -0.93 -15.44 12.36
C GLU A 365 -0.39 -16.31 13.49
N ALA A 366 0.50 -15.77 14.33
CA ALA A 366 1.03 -16.46 15.52
C ALA A 366 0.00 -16.65 16.65
N GLY A 367 -1.23 -16.17 16.49
CA GLY A 367 -2.31 -16.32 17.45
C GLY A 367 -2.31 -15.28 18.58
N MET A 368 -1.54 -14.21 18.45
CA MET A 368 -1.60 -13.08 19.38
C MET A 368 -2.98 -12.43 19.38
N THR A 369 -3.33 -11.80 20.50
CA THR A 369 -4.64 -11.20 20.78
C THR A 369 -4.47 -9.86 21.51
N GLY A 370 -5.58 -9.13 21.71
CA GLY A 370 -5.55 -7.87 22.46
C GLY A 370 -5.13 -6.68 21.59
N ASN A 371 -4.39 -5.73 22.18
CA ASN A 371 -4.02 -4.47 21.53
C ASN A 371 -2.86 -4.67 20.53
N PRO A 372 -3.06 -4.44 19.22
CA PRO A 372 -2.03 -4.55 18.17
C PRO A 372 -0.79 -3.69 18.38
N ASN A 373 -0.90 -2.59 19.13
CA ASN A 373 0.23 -1.70 19.40
C ASN A 373 1.42 -2.45 20.05
N LEU A 374 1.14 -3.51 20.81
CA LEU A 374 2.16 -4.36 21.42
C LEU A 374 2.98 -5.17 20.41
N TYR A 375 2.54 -5.23 19.14
CA TYR A 375 3.09 -6.11 18.11
C TYR A 375 3.62 -5.34 16.90
N ARG A 376 3.82 -4.02 17.00
CA ARG A 376 4.41 -3.20 15.93
C ARG A 376 5.79 -3.67 15.50
N ASP A 377 6.54 -4.30 16.42
CA ASP A 377 7.91 -4.79 16.22
C ASP A 377 8.02 -6.32 16.42
N PHE A 378 6.96 -7.07 16.06
CA PHE A 378 6.86 -8.50 16.36
C PHE A 378 7.98 -9.37 15.76
N GLU A 379 8.24 -9.27 14.45
CA GLU A 379 9.35 -9.98 13.78
C GLU A 379 10.48 -9.03 13.37
N LEU A 380 10.13 -7.85 12.87
CA LEU A 380 11.07 -6.85 12.37
C LEU A 380 11.12 -5.63 13.28
N ALA A 381 12.28 -5.35 13.86
CA ALA A 381 12.55 -4.10 14.57
C ALA A 381 12.43 -2.87 13.64
N PRO A 382 12.26 -1.65 14.18
CA PRO A 382 12.33 -0.44 13.37
C PRO A 382 13.71 -0.31 12.70
N PRO A 383 13.80 0.35 11.53
CA PRO A 383 15.08 0.71 10.95
C PRO A 383 15.84 1.64 11.90
N VAL A 384 17.18 1.63 11.82
CA VAL A 384 18.04 2.39 12.74
C VAL A 384 17.82 3.90 12.59
N HIS A 385 17.40 4.34 11.40
CA HIS A 385 17.35 5.71 10.92
C HIS A 385 18.71 6.40 11.01
N ALA A 386 19.14 7.07 9.93
CA ALA A 386 20.28 7.95 10.02
C ALA A 386 19.89 9.13 10.91
N THR A 387 20.25 9.08 12.19
CA THR A 387 20.23 10.27 13.03
C THR A 387 21.32 11.18 12.49
N GLY A 388 20.92 12.15 11.66
CA GLY A 388 21.81 13.20 11.21
C GLY A 388 22.53 13.75 12.43
N ALA A 389 23.86 13.67 12.41
CA ALA A 389 24.70 14.30 13.41
C ALA A 389 24.16 15.73 13.60
N ALA A 390 23.66 16.02 14.79
CA ALA A 390 23.17 17.34 15.14
C ALA A 390 24.23 18.34 14.69
N ALA A 391 23.86 19.25 13.78
CA ALA A 391 24.66 20.42 13.51
C ALA A 391 24.81 21.15 14.85
N ALA A 392 25.95 20.95 15.50
CA ALA A 392 26.28 21.65 16.72
C ALA A 392 26.23 23.16 16.40
N PRO A 393 25.45 23.97 17.13
CA PRO A 393 25.53 25.41 16.97
C PRO A 393 26.96 25.82 17.31
N GLY A 394 27.64 26.43 16.33
CA GLY A 394 29.02 26.88 16.48
C GLY A 394 29.18 27.70 17.76
N THR A 395 30.06 27.23 18.64
CA THR A 395 30.52 27.98 19.80
C THR A 395 31.11 29.31 19.30
N PRO A 396 30.70 30.47 19.83
CA PRO A 396 31.35 31.72 19.49
C PRO A 396 32.79 31.67 19.98
N VAL A 397 33.74 31.88 19.08
CA VAL A 397 35.13 32.14 19.46
C VAL A 397 35.13 33.47 20.21
N ALA A 398 35.39 33.39 21.51
CA ALA A 398 35.67 34.56 22.34
C ALA A 398 36.93 35.25 21.79
N ALA A 399 36.78 36.51 21.39
CA ALA A 399 37.91 37.38 21.12
C ALA A 399 38.63 37.64 22.46
N ALA A 400 39.90 37.24 22.53
CA ALA A 400 40.81 37.65 23.58
C ALA A 400 41.67 38.81 23.09
N SER A 401 41.66 39.89 23.88
CA SER A 401 42.59 41.03 23.97
C SER A 401 42.87 41.86 22.73
#